data_AF-U2JWP7-F1
#
_entry.id   AF-U2JWP7-F1
#
_cell.length_a   1.000
_cell.length_b   1.000
_cell.length_c   1.000
_cell.angle_alpha   90.00
_cell.angle_beta   90.00
_cell.angle_gamma   90.00
#
_symmetry.space_group_name_H-M   'P 1'
#
loop_
_entity.id
_entity.type
_entity.pdbx_description
1 polymer ?
#
loop_
_entity_poly.entity_id
_entity_poly.type
_entity_poly.pdbx_seq_one_letter_code
_entity_poly.pdbx_strand_id
1 'polypeptide(L)'
;MVLEIKSLHTHIDIVSRSKGASVIAKAAYNARDKLKDEYYVKVHDYSKKYDLVFSKIFLPEHIPKEFSNREYLWNSVEKIEKSKNSQLARNLLFTLPRELNEEDRIKLISEFIEENFTSKGMIADCNIHNPPASDHEEQPHAHILLTLREMDSEG
;
A
#
# COMPACT_ATOMS: atom_id res chain seq x y z
N MET A 1 14.09 16.47 -24.61
CA MET A 1 12.64 16.73 -24.48
C MET A 1 12.36 16.84 -22.98
N VAL A 2 11.86 17.96 -22.50
CA VAL A 2 11.50 18.13 -21.08
C VAL A 2 10.13 17.48 -20.90
N LEU A 3 10.00 16.51 -20.00
CA LEU A 3 8.71 15.96 -19.61
C LEU A 3 8.00 17.02 -18.74
N GLU A 4 6.81 17.46 -19.16
CA GLU A 4 5.98 18.36 -18.36
C GLU A 4 4.90 17.54 -17.65
N ILE A 5 4.96 17.49 -16.31
CA ILE A 5 3.98 16.77 -15.50
C ILE A 5 2.76 17.67 -15.29
N LYS A 6 1.61 17.26 -15.83
CA LYS A 6 0.39 18.08 -15.81
C LYS A 6 -0.28 18.17 -14.44
N SER A 7 -0.15 17.14 -13.61
CA SER A 7 -0.76 17.09 -12.28
C SER A 7 -0.02 16.10 -11.38
N LEU A 8 0.22 16.50 -10.13
CA LEU A 8 0.68 15.64 -9.05
C LEU A 8 -0.18 15.92 -7.82
N HIS A 9 -0.95 14.93 -7.39
CA HIS A 9 -1.73 14.96 -6.17
C HIS A 9 -1.24 13.86 -5.23
N THR A 10 -1.03 14.24 -3.97
CA THR A 10 -0.64 13.33 -2.90
C THR A 10 -1.60 13.49 -1.74
N HIS A 11 -2.12 12.38 -1.24
CA HIS A 11 -2.93 12.35 -0.03
C HIS A 11 -2.28 11.41 0.99
N ILE A 12 -2.19 11.86 2.23
CA ILE A 12 -1.60 11.09 3.33
C ILE A 12 -2.56 11.14 4.51
N ASP A 13 -2.91 9.97 5.03
CA ASP A 13 -3.66 9.82 6.26
C ASP A 13 -3.24 8.58 7.05
N ILE A 14 -3.95 8.33 8.15
CA ILE A 14 -3.73 7.18 9.03
C ILE A 14 -4.94 6.25 8.96
N VAL A 15 -4.68 4.97 8.71
CA VAL A 15 -5.65 3.89 8.93
C VAL A 15 -5.80 3.71 10.43
N SER A 16 -6.90 4.19 11.00
CA SER A 16 -7.13 4.20 12.45
C SER A 16 -8.34 3.36 12.83
N ARG A 17 -8.16 2.45 13.80
CA ARG A 17 -9.24 1.58 14.28
C ARG A 17 -10.40 2.36 14.88
N SER A 18 -10.11 3.45 15.58
CA SER A 18 -11.13 4.33 16.17
C SER A 18 -12.07 4.97 15.15
N LYS A 19 -11.69 5.01 13.87
CA LYS A 19 -12.52 5.47 12.75
C LYS A 19 -13.29 4.32 12.07
N GLY A 20 -13.27 3.12 12.67
CA GLY A 20 -13.88 1.92 12.11
C GLY A 20 -13.11 1.32 10.92
N ALA A 21 -11.85 1.69 10.72
CA ALA A 21 -11.03 1.15 9.64
C ALA A 21 -10.42 -0.21 10.01
N SER A 22 -10.30 -1.10 9.02
CA SER A 22 -9.51 -2.34 9.07
C SER A 22 -8.35 -2.20 8.08
N VAL A 23 -7.12 -2.50 8.52
CA VAL A 23 -5.96 -2.43 7.63
C VAL A 23 -5.95 -3.61 6.64
N ILE A 24 -6.45 -4.78 7.03
CA ILE A 24 -6.63 -5.92 6.12
C ILE A 24 -7.65 -5.58 5.04
N ALA A 25 -8.77 -4.97 5.39
CA ALA A 25 -9.78 -4.55 4.40
C ALA A 25 -9.20 -3.57 3.38
N LYS A 26 -8.40 -2.60 3.85
CA LYS A 26 -7.72 -1.61 3.01
C LYS A 26 -6.65 -2.27 2.13
N ALA A 27 -5.85 -3.18 2.68
CA ALA A 27 -4.82 -3.92 1.95
C ALA A 27 -5.43 -4.82 0.87
N ALA A 28 -6.50 -5.56 1.19
CA ALA A 28 -7.24 -6.38 0.23
C ALA A 28 -7.84 -5.52 -0.89
N TYR A 29 -8.44 -4.38 -0.53
CA TYR A 29 -8.96 -3.43 -1.53
C TYR A 29 -7.84 -2.91 -2.42
N ASN A 30 -6.73 -2.43 -1.86
CA ASN A 30 -5.61 -1.88 -2.61
C ASN A 30 -4.97 -2.94 -3.51
N ALA A 31 -4.80 -4.17 -3.05
CA ALA A 31 -4.16 -5.24 -3.82
C ALA A 31 -5.10 -5.99 -4.78
N ARG A 32 -6.39 -5.60 -4.83
CA ARG A 32 -7.45 -6.39 -5.50
C ARG A 32 -7.35 -7.87 -5.12
N ASP A 33 -7.21 -8.13 -3.84
CA ASP A 33 -6.92 -9.45 -3.31
C ASP A 33 -8.06 -9.95 -2.41
N LYS A 34 -7.99 -11.21 -2.03
CA LYS A 34 -8.86 -11.84 -1.04
C LYS A 34 -8.06 -12.16 0.22
N LEU A 35 -8.28 -11.38 1.27
CA LEU A 35 -7.57 -11.51 2.55
C LEU A 35 -8.52 -11.79 3.71
N LYS A 36 -8.07 -12.62 4.65
CA LYS A 36 -8.71 -12.91 5.92
C LYS A 36 -8.25 -11.91 6.98
N ASP A 37 -9.21 -11.24 7.60
CA ASP A 37 -9.04 -10.41 8.77
C ASP A 37 -9.32 -11.25 10.02
N GLU A 38 -8.28 -11.57 10.78
CA GLU A 38 -8.39 -12.40 11.98
C GLU A 38 -9.03 -11.64 13.14
N TYR A 39 -8.84 -10.33 13.23
CA TYR A 39 -9.38 -9.50 14.32
C TYR A 39 -10.91 -9.38 14.22
N TYR A 40 -11.42 -9.10 13.03
CA TYR A 40 -12.86 -8.99 12.77
C TYR A 40 -13.51 -10.31 12.33
N VAL A 41 -12.74 -11.38 12.22
CA VAL A 41 -13.19 -12.72 11.78
C VAL A 41 -13.98 -12.63 10.47
N LYS A 42 -13.39 -11.94 9.49
CA LYS A 42 -14.04 -11.62 8.20
C LYS A 42 -13.09 -11.89 7.05
N VAL A 43 -13.65 -12.19 5.88
CA VAL A 43 -12.89 -12.23 4.61
C VAL A 43 -13.28 -11.02 3.77
N HIS A 44 -12.27 -10.31 3.27
CA HIS A 44 -12.40 -9.18 2.35
C HIS A 44 -11.98 -9.64 0.96
N ASP A 45 -12.91 -9.67 0.01
CA ASP A 45 -12.66 -10.15 -1.35
C ASP A 45 -12.90 -9.05 -2.38
N TYR A 46 -11.79 -8.53 -2.93
CA TYR A 46 -11.79 -7.51 -3.97
C TYR A 46 -11.16 -8.00 -5.28
N SER A 47 -10.96 -9.32 -5.41
CA SER A 47 -10.32 -9.99 -6.56
C SER A 47 -11.01 -9.80 -7.90
N LYS A 48 -12.28 -9.36 -7.89
CA LYS A 48 -13.07 -9.12 -9.10
C LYS A 48 -12.79 -7.78 -9.78
N LYS A 49 -11.98 -6.91 -9.18
CA LYS A 49 -11.56 -5.63 -9.77
C LYS A 49 -10.34 -5.85 -10.67
N TYR A 50 -10.31 -5.17 -11.81
CA TYR A 50 -9.36 -5.46 -12.91
C TYR A 50 -8.38 -4.31 -13.20
N ASP A 51 -8.41 -3.24 -12.41
CA ASP A 51 -7.61 -2.03 -12.61
C ASP A 51 -6.25 -2.07 -11.91
N LEU A 52 -5.85 -3.23 -11.36
CA LEU A 52 -4.53 -3.41 -10.73
C LEU A 52 -3.45 -3.61 -11.78
N VAL A 53 -2.40 -2.80 -11.67
CA VAL A 53 -1.24 -2.83 -12.57
C VAL A 53 -0.02 -3.44 -11.89
N PHE A 54 0.19 -3.12 -10.62
CA PHE A 54 1.36 -3.58 -9.87
C PHE A 54 1.00 -3.81 -8.41
N SER A 55 1.57 -4.83 -7.79
CA SER A 55 1.42 -5.12 -6.36
C SER A 55 2.70 -5.74 -5.82
N LYS A 56 3.31 -5.11 -4.82
CA LYS A 56 4.53 -5.60 -4.16
C LYS A 56 4.62 -5.08 -2.73
N ILE A 57 5.05 -5.96 -1.82
CA ILE A 57 5.50 -5.56 -0.50
C ILE A 57 7.02 -5.38 -0.56
N PHE A 58 7.48 -4.18 -0.21
CA PHE A 58 8.88 -3.83 -0.07
C PHE A 58 9.28 -4.00 1.39
N LEU A 59 10.30 -4.83 1.61
CA LEU A 59 10.83 -5.16 2.93
C LEU A 59 12.22 -4.53 3.10
N PRO A 60 12.54 -3.99 4.29
CA PRO A 60 13.94 -3.83 4.71
C PRO A 60 14.67 -5.18 4.71
N GLU A 61 15.99 -5.16 4.48
CA GLU A 61 16.79 -6.39 4.31
C GLU A 61 16.77 -7.32 5.54
N HIS A 62 16.64 -6.75 6.75
CA HIS A 62 16.65 -7.50 8.01
C HIS A 62 15.31 -8.12 8.39
N ILE A 63 14.23 -7.81 7.66
CA ILE A 63 12.88 -8.29 7.98
C ILE A 63 12.68 -9.72 7.45
N PRO A 64 12.10 -10.64 8.25
CA PRO A 64 11.80 -11.98 7.79
C PRO A 64 10.92 -12.01 6.54
N LYS A 65 11.19 -12.97 5.65
CA LYS A 65 10.50 -13.07 4.36
C LYS A 65 9.01 -13.36 4.48
N GLU A 66 8.52 -13.90 5.61
CA GLU A 66 7.08 -14.12 5.78
C GLU A 66 6.26 -12.81 5.68
N PHE A 67 6.87 -11.66 6.00
CA PHE A 67 6.24 -10.35 5.86
C PHE A 67 6.04 -9.92 4.40
N SER A 68 6.58 -10.64 3.41
CA SER A 68 6.22 -10.44 2.00
C SER A 68 4.83 -11.01 1.67
N ASN A 69 4.21 -11.77 2.59
CA ASN A 69 2.83 -12.18 2.49
C ASN A 69 1.92 -11.10 3.13
N ARG A 70 1.00 -10.56 2.32
CA ARG A 70 0.13 -9.45 2.72
C ARG A 70 -0.83 -9.79 3.86
N GLU A 71 -1.42 -10.97 3.81
CA GLU A 71 -2.31 -11.43 4.87
C GLU A 71 -1.54 -11.57 6.19
N TYR A 72 -0.35 -12.15 6.14
CA TYR A 72 0.53 -12.29 7.29
C TYR A 72 0.93 -10.93 7.86
N LEU A 73 1.50 -10.03 7.04
CA LEU A 73 1.96 -8.70 7.45
C LEU A 73 0.87 -7.94 8.20
N TRP A 74 -0.31 -7.79 7.58
CA TRP A 74 -1.34 -6.92 8.13
C TRP A 74 -2.06 -7.55 9.33
N ASN A 75 -2.18 -8.88 9.41
CA ASN A 75 -2.65 -9.53 10.63
C ASN A 75 -1.63 -9.45 11.77
N SER A 76 -0.32 -9.47 11.49
CA SER A 76 0.72 -9.25 12.51
C SER A 76 0.62 -7.85 13.11
N VAL A 77 0.38 -6.82 12.27
CA VAL A 77 0.11 -5.45 12.75
C VAL A 77 -1.13 -5.39 13.65
N GLU A 78 -2.25 -5.96 13.22
CA GLU A 78 -3.48 -6.00 14.04
C GLU A 78 -3.27 -6.71 15.39
N LYS A 79 -2.46 -7.77 15.44
CA LYS A 79 -2.13 -8.52 16.67
C LYS A 79 -1.33 -7.71 17.69
N ILE A 80 -0.38 -6.91 17.22
CA ILE A 80 0.46 -6.06 18.06
C ILE A 80 -0.34 -4.87 18.59
N GLU A 81 -1.15 -4.27 17.73
CA GLU A 81 -1.92 -3.07 18.03
C GLU A 81 -3.24 -3.42 18.74
N LYS A 82 -3.25 -3.50 20.07
CA LYS A 82 -4.41 -4.04 20.83
C LYS A 82 -5.48 -3.01 21.23
N SER A 83 -5.22 -1.72 21.06
CA SER A 83 -6.10 -0.66 21.58
C SER A 83 -7.22 -0.30 20.60
N LYS A 84 -8.43 0.01 21.08
CA LYS A 84 -9.49 0.58 20.23
C LYS A 84 -9.08 1.87 19.49
N ASN A 85 -8.04 2.55 19.97
CA ASN A 85 -7.48 3.77 19.40
C ASN A 85 -6.21 3.53 18.56
N SER A 86 -5.85 2.28 18.28
CA SER A 86 -4.64 1.96 17.54
C SER A 86 -4.65 2.58 16.14
N GLN A 87 -3.50 3.11 15.76
CA GLN A 87 -3.16 3.49 14.41
C GLN A 87 -2.48 2.27 13.78
N LEU A 88 -2.94 1.84 12.62
CA LEU A 88 -2.57 0.55 12.01
C LEU A 88 -1.55 0.72 10.88
N ALA A 89 -1.73 1.75 10.06
CA ALA A 89 -0.81 2.08 8.97
C ALA A 89 -0.87 3.56 8.63
N ARG A 90 0.20 4.09 8.05
CA ARG A 90 0.12 5.30 7.22
C ARG A 90 -0.43 4.87 5.85
N ASN A 91 -1.39 5.59 5.31
CA ASN A 91 -1.91 5.37 3.97
C ASN A 91 -1.52 6.56 3.11
N LEU A 92 -0.73 6.29 2.08
CA LEU A 92 -0.27 7.26 1.10
C LEU A 92 -0.91 6.95 -0.24
N LEU A 93 -1.40 7.99 -0.90
CA LEU A 93 -1.93 7.93 -2.26
C LEU A 93 -1.16 8.92 -3.12
N PHE A 94 -0.58 8.44 -4.21
CA PHE A 94 0.11 9.25 -5.22
C PHE A 94 -0.59 9.11 -6.56
N THR A 95 -0.95 10.21 -7.20
CA THR A 95 -1.19 10.17 -8.65
C THR A 95 0.15 10.06 -9.37
N LEU A 96 0.24 9.19 -10.36
CA LEU A 96 1.45 9.03 -11.16
C LEU A 96 1.30 9.81 -12.48
N PRO A 97 2.40 10.29 -13.08
CA PRO A 97 2.33 10.98 -14.37
C PRO A 97 1.80 10.05 -15.47
N ARG A 98 0.88 10.56 -16.30
CA ARG A 98 0.35 9.84 -17.48
C ARG A 98 1.38 9.77 -18.61
N GLU A 99 2.34 10.70 -18.57
CA GLU A 99 3.42 10.82 -19.54
C GLU A 99 4.46 9.70 -19.41
N LEU A 100 4.46 8.98 -18.28
CA LEU A 100 5.29 7.80 -18.05
C LEU A 100 4.52 6.53 -18.44
N ASN A 101 5.22 5.61 -19.12
CA ASN A 101 4.69 4.28 -19.35
C ASN A 101 4.59 3.51 -18.01
N GLU A 102 3.94 2.34 -18.05
CA GLU A 102 3.76 1.49 -16.88
C GLU A 102 5.07 1.11 -16.15
N GLU A 103 6.10 0.69 -16.90
CA GLU A 103 7.39 0.27 -16.33
C GLU A 103 8.10 1.43 -15.62
N ASP A 104 8.10 2.61 -16.23
CA ASP A 104 8.70 3.81 -15.65
C ASP A 104 7.93 4.29 -14.40
N ARG A 105 6.60 4.14 -14.38
CA ARG A 105 5.77 4.42 -13.20
C ARG A 105 6.08 3.45 -12.05
N ILE A 106 6.23 2.16 -12.36
CA ILE A 106 6.61 1.13 -11.38
C ILE A 106 8.01 1.41 -10.84
N LYS A 107 8.96 1.74 -11.71
CA LYS A 107 10.33 2.07 -11.32
C LYS A 107 10.36 3.31 -10.42
N LEU A 108 9.69 4.39 -10.83
CA LEU A 108 9.61 5.63 -10.06
C LEU A 108 9.10 5.39 -8.64
N ILE A 109 7.99 4.67 -8.49
CA ILE A 109 7.41 4.44 -7.17
C ILE A 109 8.25 3.46 -6.33
N SER A 110 8.88 2.47 -6.98
CA SER A 110 9.75 1.50 -6.31
C SER A 110 11.00 2.19 -5.73
N GLU A 111 11.68 3.01 -6.54
CA GLU A 111 12.85 3.78 -6.11
C GLU A 111 12.48 4.76 -4.99
N PHE A 112 11.34 5.45 -5.11
CA PHE A 112 10.84 6.34 -4.06
C PHE A 112 10.61 5.59 -2.74
N ILE A 113 9.96 4.42 -2.78
CA ILE A 113 9.69 3.59 -1.59
C ILE A 113 11.00 3.11 -0.97
N GLU A 114 11.93 2.62 -1.78
CA GLU A 114 13.18 2.07 -1.30
C GLU A 114 14.04 3.15 -0.62
N GLU A 115 14.20 4.31 -1.27
CA GLU A 115 14.97 5.43 -0.75
C GLU A 115 14.35 6.03 0.51
N ASN A 116 13.02 6.18 0.55
CA ASN A 116 12.38 7.00 1.58
C ASN A 116 11.81 6.18 2.74
N PHE A 117 11.53 4.89 2.54
CA PHE A 117 10.82 4.07 3.51
C PHE A 117 11.57 2.81 3.93
N THR A 118 11.87 1.88 3.01
CA THR A 118 12.51 0.61 3.42
C THR A 118 13.95 0.80 3.88
N SER A 119 14.69 1.76 3.31
CA SER A 119 16.00 2.20 3.81
C SER A 119 15.97 2.68 5.27
N LYS A 120 14.79 3.04 5.78
CA LYS A 120 14.56 3.53 7.15
C LYS A 120 13.83 2.49 8.02
N GLY A 121 13.86 1.22 7.63
CA GLY A 121 13.31 0.11 8.42
C GLY A 121 11.80 -0.07 8.36
N MET A 122 11.09 0.66 7.50
CA MET A 122 9.62 0.52 7.36
C MET A 122 9.27 -0.46 6.25
N ILE A 123 8.25 -1.30 6.48
CA ILE A 123 7.65 -2.16 5.45
C ILE A 123 6.57 -1.38 4.69
N ALA A 124 6.61 -1.42 3.36
CA ALA A 124 5.67 -0.73 2.47
C ALA A 124 4.93 -1.72 1.55
N ASP A 125 3.60 -1.78 1.64
CA ASP A 125 2.72 -2.52 0.72
C ASP A 125 2.19 -1.58 -0.36
N CYS A 126 2.77 -1.68 -1.55
CA CYS A 126 2.50 -0.80 -2.69
C CYS A 126 1.64 -1.49 -3.73
N ASN A 127 0.60 -0.78 -4.17
CA ASN A 127 -0.33 -1.24 -5.20
C ASN A 127 -0.61 -0.09 -6.16
N ILE A 128 -0.41 -0.30 -7.47
CA ILE A 128 -0.70 0.69 -8.50
C ILE A 128 -2.00 0.31 -9.19
N HIS A 129 -2.94 1.25 -9.26
CA HIS A 129 -4.16 1.15 -10.06
C HIS A 129 -4.06 2.03 -11.28
N ASN A 130 -4.74 1.65 -12.36
CA ASN A 130 -4.87 2.46 -13.56
C ASN A 130 -6.27 2.32 -14.20
N PRO A 131 -7.34 2.77 -13.51
CA PRO A 131 -8.67 2.84 -14.11
C PRO A 131 -8.74 4.00 -15.12
N PRO A 132 -9.79 4.05 -15.97
CA PRO A 132 -10.08 5.24 -16.75
C PRO A 132 -10.52 6.39 -15.84
N ALA A 133 -9.99 7.59 -16.10
CA ALA A 133 -10.42 8.84 -15.48
C ALA A 133 -11.73 9.37 -16.10
N SER A 134 -12.23 10.49 -15.58
CA SER A 134 -13.43 11.17 -16.07
C SER A 134 -13.29 11.70 -17.50
N ASP A 135 -12.07 11.94 -17.97
CA ASP A 135 -11.75 12.32 -19.34
C ASP A 135 -11.51 11.11 -20.25
N HIS A 136 -11.78 9.90 -19.76
CA HIS A 136 -11.58 8.61 -20.44
C HIS A 136 -10.11 8.24 -20.72
N GLU A 137 -9.16 9.02 -20.21
CA GLU A 137 -7.72 8.72 -20.26
C GLU A 137 -7.29 7.89 -19.03
N GLU A 138 -6.04 7.43 -19.01
CA GLU A 138 -5.46 6.69 -17.88
C GLU A 138 -5.54 7.45 -16.56
N GLN A 139 -5.70 6.77 -15.43
CA GLN A 139 -5.64 7.37 -14.10
C GLN A 139 -4.66 6.61 -13.20
N PRO A 140 -3.36 6.59 -13.52
CA PRO A 140 -2.42 5.81 -12.75
C PRO A 140 -2.25 6.42 -11.35
N HIS A 141 -2.41 5.61 -10.31
CA HIS A 141 -2.18 6.03 -8.94
C HIS A 141 -1.67 4.89 -8.06
N ALA A 142 -0.74 5.21 -7.17
CA ALA A 142 -0.18 4.27 -6.22
C ALA A 142 -0.81 4.45 -4.84
N HIS A 143 -1.33 3.36 -4.29
CA HIS A 143 -1.67 3.21 -2.89
C HIS A 143 -0.51 2.53 -2.16
N ILE A 144 0.01 3.18 -1.12
CA ILE A 144 1.07 2.62 -0.26
C ILE A 144 0.55 2.57 1.18
N LEU A 145 0.45 1.36 1.73
CA LEU A 145 0.29 1.19 3.17
C LEU A 145 1.66 0.98 3.79
N LEU A 146 1.98 1.83 4.76
CA LEU A 146 3.28 1.86 5.40
C LEU A 146 3.12 1.56 6.89
N THR A 147 3.91 0.62 7.39
CA THR A 147 3.98 0.29 8.82
C THR A 147 4.33 1.52 9.66
N LEU A 148 3.70 1.64 10.83
CA LEU A 148 3.90 2.81 11.70
C LEU A 148 5.16 2.71 12.56
N ARG A 149 5.48 1.49 12.96
CA ARG A 149 6.64 1.13 13.78
C ARG A 149 7.68 0.45 12.90
N GLU A 150 8.94 0.65 13.25
CA GLU A 150 10.01 -0.23 12.79
C GLU A 150 9.74 -1.64 13.35
N MET A 151 9.89 -2.65 12.51
CA MET A 151 9.93 -4.05 12.96
C MET A 151 11.39 -4.42 13.19
N ASP A 152 11.66 -5.08 14.30
CA ASP A 152 12.99 -5.63 14.58
C ASP A 152 13.13 -7.01 13.92
N SER A 153 14.25 -7.69 14.15
CA SER A 153 14.51 -9.00 13.55
C SER A 153 13.59 -10.13 14.05
N GLU A 154 12.80 -9.90 15.10
CA GLU A 154 11.84 -10.86 15.63
C GLU A 154 10.42 -10.66 15.07
N GLY A 155 10.18 -9.56 14.35
CA GLY A 155 8.89 -9.20 13.75
C GLY A 155 8.05 -8.27 14.62
#